data_AF-A0A1C6KVA9-F1
#
_entry.id   AF-A0A1C6KVA9-F1
#
_cell.length_a   1.000
_cell.length_b   1.000
_cell.length_c   1.000
_cell.angle_alpha   90.00
_cell.angle_beta   90.00
_cell.angle_gamma   90.00
#
_symmetry.space_group_name_H-M   'P 1'
#
loop_
_entity.id
_entity.type
_entity.pdbx_description
1 polymer ?
#
loop_
_entity_poly.entity_id
_entity_poly.type
_entity_poly.pdbx_seq_one_letter_code
_entity_poly.pdbx_strand_id
1 'polypeptide(L)'
;MDIFNQFWVPRKIYKPCGMFTEGHMILLLISVCVLTFLLIISIKITVEKIDILTKVFAVSLTFLEGIKIFFNFYWGYTKVNYWFPISFCSIFIYALWMSGFTNGYLKKLGDSFITGVTVVAGGAYLLFPSTSLTAYPIGHYLCIYSMLFHTLMIYMGVLYLRKKQINLNWKTFKKFIVIYLFFSVISIFINNITGSNLMMLSSPANIPVKLLHTLYGVNRWAYTGVVFLVYLFVPYWLTSFVVKQLSIRKKTS
;
A
#
# COMPACT_ATOMS: atom_id res chain seq x y z
N MET A 1 -11.79 24.30 -12.94
CA MET A 1 -11.54 23.77 -11.58
C MET A 1 -10.21 24.32 -11.12
N ASP A 2 -10.18 25.12 -10.06
CA ASP A 2 -8.90 25.57 -9.50
C ASP A 2 -8.33 24.47 -8.60
N ILE A 3 -7.53 23.58 -9.21
CA ILE A 3 -6.89 22.44 -8.55
C ILE A 3 -5.95 22.90 -7.44
N PHE A 4 -5.34 24.08 -7.59
CA PHE A 4 -4.42 24.63 -6.59
C PHE A 4 -5.14 25.00 -5.30
N ASN A 5 -6.36 25.53 -5.39
CA ASN A 5 -7.20 25.82 -4.23
C ASN A 5 -7.69 24.57 -3.48
N GLN A 6 -7.51 23.37 -4.04
CA GLN A 6 -7.92 22.10 -3.41
C GLN A 6 -6.80 21.44 -2.60
N PHE A 7 -5.55 21.90 -2.72
CA PHE A 7 -4.39 21.14 -2.26
C PHE A 7 -4.39 20.84 -0.75
N TRP A 8 -4.82 21.81 0.07
CA TRP A 8 -4.70 21.78 1.54
C TRP A 8 -6.01 22.11 2.27
N VAL A 9 -7.15 21.72 1.70
CA VAL A 9 -8.47 22.08 2.23
C VAL A 9 -9.02 21.04 3.20
N PRO A 10 -9.79 21.45 4.23
CA PRO A 10 -10.41 20.50 5.13
C PRO A 10 -11.47 19.65 4.41
N ARG A 11 -11.90 18.56 5.08
CA ARG A 11 -12.93 17.68 4.56
C ARG A 11 -14.24 18.42 4.32
N LYS A 12 -15.03 17.93 3.35
CA LYS A 12 -16.39 18.40 3.02
C LYS A 12 -16.50 19.80 2.41
N ILE A 13 -15.39 20.50 2.13
CA ILE A 13 -15.42 21.78 1.39
C ILE A 13 -15.72 21.55 -0.09
N TYR A 14 -15.05 20.57 -0.70
CA TYR A 14 -15.27 20.18 -2.09
C TYR A 14 -15.80 18.75 -2.18
N LYS A 15 -16.46 18.43 -3.29
CA LYS A 15 -16.90 17.07 -3.59
C LYS A 15 -15.68 16.12 -3.62
N PRO A 16 -15.74 14.97 -2.92
CA PRO A 16 -14.68 13.96 -3.01
C PRO A 16 -14.45 13.49 -4.44
N CYS A 17 -13.21 13.11 -4.75
CA CYS A 17 -12.84 12.53 -6.04
C CYS A 17 -13.72 11.31 -6.35
N GLY A 18 -13.89 10.42 -5.38
CA GLY A 18 -14.68 9.19 -5.50
C GLY A 18 -13.90 8.04 -6.16
N MET A 19 -14.43 6.83 -6.03
CA MET A 19 -13.94 5.63 -6.69
C MET A 19 -14.64 5.50 -8.06
N PHE A 20 -13.92 5.12 -9.10
CA PHE A 20 -14.45 4.97 -10.48
C PHE A 20 -15.10 6.21 -11.10
N THR A 21 -14.71 7.40 -10.64
CA THR A 21 -15.08 8.68 -11.25
C THR A 21 -14.06 9.12 -12.29
N GLU A 22 -14.39 10.13 -13.09
CA GLU A 22 -13.45 10.75 -14.04
C GLU A 22 -12.14 11.18 -13.36
N GLY A 23 -12.23 11.79 -12.17
CA GLY A 23 -11.06 12.22 -11.42
C GLY A 23 -10.17 11.06 -10.97
N HIS A 24 -10.78 9.93 -10.57
CA HIS A 24 -10.03 8.71 -10.28
C HIS A 24 -9.33 8.17 -11.53
N MET A 25 -10.03 8.11 -12.67
CA MET A 25 -9.46 7.60 -13.92
C MET A 25 -8.29 8.46 -14.41
N ILE A 26 -8.35 9.78 -14.25
CA ILE A 26 -7.23 10.69 -14.55
C ILE A 26 -6.02 10.38 -13.66
N LEU A 27 -6.22 10.28 -12.34
CA LEU A 27 -5.12 9.96 -11.41
C LEU A 27 -4.53 8.57 -11.64
N LEU A 28 -5.37 7.60 -12.00
CA LEU A 28 -4.94 6.24 -12.36
C LEU A 28 -4.09 6.27 -13.64
N LEU A 29 -4.52 6.98 -14.68
CA LEU A 29 -3.75 7.13 -15.91
C LEU A 29 -2.38 7.78 -15.64
N ILE A 30 -2.36 8.86 -14.86
CA ILE A 30 -1.10 9.51 -14.44
C ILE A 30 -0.21 8.52 -13.69
N SER A 31 -0.77 7.75 -12.76
CA SER A 31 -0.04 6.73 -11.98
C SER A 31 0.58 5.66 -12.89
N VAL A 32 -0.15 5.18 -13.89
CA VAL A 32 0.35 4.22 -14.88
C VAL A 32 1.45 4.83 -15.77
N CYS A 33 1.29 6.07 -16.22
CA CYS A 33 2.30 6.79 -16.99
C CYS A 33 3.60 6.95 -16.19
N VAL A 34 3.50 7.41 -14.94
CA VAL A 34 4.64 7.56 -14.02
C VAL A 34 5.30 6.22 -13.75
N LEU A 35 4.53 5.17 -13.45
CA LEU A 35 5.07 3.82 -13.24
C LEU A 35 5.84 3.33 -14.47
N THR A 36 5.25 3.48 -15.65
CA THR A 36 5.85 3.04 -16.92
C THR A 36 7.15 3.78 -17.17
N PHE A 37 7.15 5.11 -17.02
CA PHE A 37 8.35 5.93 -17.15
C PHE A 37 9.46 5.48 -16.17
N LEU A 38 9.12 5.33 -14.88
CA LEU A 38 10.07 4.88 -13.85
C LEU A 38 10.65 3.50 -14.14
N LEU A 39 9.84 2.57 -14.66
CA LEU A 39 10.30 1.24 -15.05
C LEU A 39 11.22 1.27 -16.28
N ILE A 40 10.95 2.12 -17.27
CA ILE A 40 11.76 2.28 -18.48
C ILE A 40 13.16 2.80 -18.12
N ILE A 41 13.24 3.89 -17.36
CA ILE A 41 14.54 4.47 -16.96
C ILE A 41 15.35 3.51 -16.07
N SER A 42 14.66 2.58 -15.40
CA SER A 42 15.26 1.63 -14.46
C SER A 42 15.55 0.25 -15.05
N ILE A 43 15.42 0.06 -16.37
CA ILE A 43 15.74 -1.22 -17.03
C ILE A 43 17.17 -1.66 -16.73
N LYS A 44 18.12 -0.71 -16.74
CA LYS A 44 19.55 -0.97 -16.50
C LYS A 44 20.02 -0.66 -15.07
N ILE A 45 19.08 -0.44 -14.13
CA ILE A 45 19.45 -0.21 -12.73
C ILE A 45 20.16 -1.45 -12.14
N THR A 46 21.19 -1.20 -11.34
CA THR A 46 21.96 -2.23 -10.62
C THR A 46 21.37 -2.50 -9.25
N VAL A 47 21.78 -3.58 -8.59
CA VAL A 47 21.27 -3.95 -7.25
C VAL A 47 21.69 -2.92 -6.21
N GLU A 48 22.91 -2.38 -6.30
CA GLU A 48 23.45 -1.36 -5.39
C GLU A 48 22.63 -0.08 -5.48
N LYS A 49 22.27 0.33 -6.71
CA LYS A 49 21.38 1.48 -6.93
C LYS A 49 19.98 1.24 -6.38
N ILE A 50 19.45 0.01 -6.43
CA ILE A 50 18.17 -0.34 -5.79
C ILE A 50 18.28 -0.25 -4.27
N ASP A 51 19.38 -0.68 -3.66
CA ASP A 51 19.60 -0.52 -2.22
C ASP A 51 19.66 0.96 -1.80
N ILE A 52 20.34 1.81 -2.58
CA ILE A 52 20.33 3.26 -2.37
C ILE A 52 18.91 3.83 -2.51
N LEU A 53 18.21 3.46 -3.58
CA LEU A 53 16.83 3.90 -3.84
C LEU A 53 15.89 3.48 -2.69
N THR A 54 16.07 2.29 -2.14
CA THR A 54 15.31 1.78 -0.99
C THR A 54 15.50 2.69 0.23
N LYS A 55 16.74 3.12 0.51
CA LYS A 55 17.04 4.07 1.60
C LYS A 55 16.40 5.43 1.35
N VAL A 56 16.53 5.96 0.12
CA VAL A 56 15.95 7.26 -0.26
C VAL A 56 14.43 7.23 -0.10
N PHE A 57 13.77 6.16 -0.56
CA PHE A 57 12.32 6.01 -0.42
C PHE A 57 11.87 5.79 1.02
N ALA A 58 12.64 5.07 1.84
CA ALA A 58 12.33 4.95 3.26
C ALA A 58 12.24 6.34 3.92
N VAL A 59 13.24 7.21 3.67
CA VAL A 59 13.27 8.57 4.23
C VAL A 59 12.18 9.45 3.61
N SER A 60 12.09 9.51 2.29
CA SER A 60 11.16 10.43 1.61
C SER A 60 9.69 10.08 1.85
N LEU A 61 9.32 8.79 1.82
CA LEU A 61 7.94 8.37 2.09
C LEU A 61 7.57 8.53 3.56
N THR A 62 8.52 8.38 4.48
CA THR A 62 8.30 8.68 5.90
C THR A 62 8.03 10.17 6.10
N PHE A 63 8.79 11.04 5.44
CA PHE A 63 8.55 12.48 5.49
C PHE A 63 7.17 12.85 4.94
N LEU A 64 6.78 12.32 3.77
CA LEU A 64 5.45 12.56 3.20
C LEU A 64 4.32 11.99 4.09
N GLU A 65 4.52 10.83 4.70
CA GLU A 65 3.57 10.29 5.68
C GLU A 65 3.47 11.23 6.91
N GLY A 66 4.57 11.84 7.33
CA GLY A 66 4.61 12.88 8.36
C GLY A 66 3.79 14.12 8.00
N ILE A 67 3.83 14.57 6.74
CA ILE A 67 2.98 15.67 6.25
C ILE A 67 1.49 15.28 6.33
N LYS A 68 1.12 14.05 5.96
CA LYS A 68 -0.26 13.56 6.15
C LYS A 68 -0.66 13.58 7.62
N ILE A 69 0.22 13.12 8.51
CA ILE A 69 -0.03 13.10 9.96
C ILE A 69 -0.26 14.53 10.46
N PHE A 70 0.65 15.45 10.11
CA PHE A 70 0.55 16.86 10.44
C PHE A 70 -0.77 17.47 9.95
N PHE A 71 -1.15 17.23 8.69
CA PHE A 71 -2.41 17.71 8.12
C PHE A 71 -3.62 17.27 8.96
N ASN A 72 -3.65 16.00 9.38
CA ASN A 72 -4.77 15.50 10.18
C ASN A 72 -4.83 16.16 11.55
N PHE A 73 -3.69 16.34 12.24
CA PHE A 73 -3.67 17.04 13.52
C PHE A 73 -4.00 18.54 13.39
N TYR A 74 -3.49 19.21 12.34
CA TYR A 74 -3.76 20.62 12.06
C TYR A 74 -5.26 20.93 11.94
N TRP A 75 -6.02 20.03 11.30
CA TRP A 75 -7.48 20.14 11.16
C TRP A 75 -8.29 19.43 12.26
N GLY A 76 -7.66 18.98 13.35
CA GLY A 76 -8.33 18.35 14.49
C GLY A 76 -8.84 16.92 14.24
N TYR A 77 -8.36 16.23 13.21
CA TYR A 77 -8.73 14.87 12.86
C TYR A 77 -7.94 13.84 13.68
N THR A 78 -8.34 13.64 14.94
CA THR A 78 -7.60 12.83 15.92
C THR A 78 -7.89 11.33 15.90
N LYS A 79 -8.85 10.85 15.10
CA LYS A 79 -9.13 9.40 15.00
C LYS A 79 -7.88 8.66 14.52
N VAL A 80 -7.53 7.58 15.22
CA VAL A 80 -6.30 6.79 14.99
C VAL A 80 -6.10 6.38 13.52
N ASN A 81 -7.18 6.02 12.82
CA ASN A 81 -7.16 5.67 11.39
C ASN A 81 -6.59 6.73 10.46
N TYR A 82 -6.58 7.99 10.89
CA TYR A 82 -6.22 9.11 10.03
C TYR A 82 -4.73 9.43 10.06
N TRP A 83 -4.07 9.14 11.18
CA TRP A 83 -2.68 9.51 11.40
C TRP A 83 -1.77 8.33 11.72
N PHE A 84 -2.26 7.23 12.29
CA PHE A 84 -1.37 6.15 12.69
C PHE A 84 -1.04 5.24 11.47
N PRO A 85 0.24 5.17 11.04
CA PRO A 85 0.60 4.65 9.72
C PRO A 85 0.73 3.12 9.70
N ILE A 86 -0.27 2.40 10.20
CA ILE A 86 -0.29 0.92 10.23
C ILE A 86 -1.38 0.33 9.33
N SER A 87 -1.77 1.04 8.28
CA SER A 87 -2.52 0.42 7.19
C SER A 87 -1.68 -0.67 6.51
N PHE A 88 -2.33 -1.66 5.86
CA PHE A 88 -1.59 -2.75 5.20
C PHE A 88 -0.55 -2.22 4.20
N CYS A 89 -0.91 -1.19 3.42
CA CYS A 89 0.02 -0.54 2.50
C CYS A 89 1.09 0.28 3.22
N SER A 90 0.79 0.92 4.37
CA SER A 90 1.77 1.68 5.16
C SER A 90 2.88 0.80 5.76
N ILE A 91 2.66 -0.52 5.93
CA ILE A 91 3.72 -1.49 6.29
C ILE A 91 4.91 -1.42 5.32
N PHE A 92 4.67 -1.00 4.07
CA PHE A 92 5.72 -0.75 3.09
C PHE A 92 6.80 0.23 3.57
N ILE A 93 6.44 1.30 4.31
CA ILE A 93 7.41 2.26 4.85
C ILE A 93 8.37 1.54 5.80
N TYR A 94 7.85 0.73 6.71
CA TYR A 94 8.65 -0.08 7.62
C TYR A 94 9.49 -1.11 6.88
N ALA A 95 8.95 -1.72 5.83
CA ALA A 95 9.68 -2.67 4.99
C ALA A 95 10.86 -2.00 4.26
N LEU A 96 10.70 -0.75 3.80
CA LEU A 96 11.79 0.04 3.22
C LEU A 96 12.86 0.38 4.27
N TRP A 97 12.49 0.76 5.50
CA TRP A 97 13.44 0.97 6.59
C TRP A 97 14.22 -0.30 6.92
N MET A 98 13.51 -1.41 7.12
CA MET A 98 14.13 -2.71 7.37
C MET A 98 15.08 -3.12 6.23
N SER A 99 14.62 -3.05 4.98
CA SER A 99 15.43 -3.46 3.83
C SER A 99 16.62 -2.51 3.56
N GLY A 100 16.41 -1.20 3.72
CA GLY A 100 17.38 -0.18 3.38
C GLY A 100 18.47 0.02 4.44
N PHE A 101 18.10 0.01 5.73
CA PHE A 101 19.00 0.44 6.82
C PHE A 101 19.42 -0.67 7.78
N THR A 102 18.87 -1.88 7.64
CA THR A 102 19.26 -3.01 8.48
C THR A 102 19.96 -4.11 7.66
N ASN A 103 20.51 -5.10 8.35
CA ASN A 103 21.21 -6.24 7.78
C ASN A 103 20.60 -7.56 8.29
N GLY A 104 21.07 -8.69 7.75
CA GLY A 104 20.74 -10.02 8.29
C GLY A 104 19.25 -10.36 8.20
N TYR A 105 18.66 -10.77 9.33
CA TYR A 105 17.27 -11.23 9.37
C TYR A 105 16.26 -10.10 9.13
N LEU A 106 16.44 -8.92 9.75
CA LEU A 106 15.53 -7.78 9.59
C LEU A 106 15.47 -7.30 8.13
N LYS A 107 16.61 -7.20 7.45
CA LYS A 107 16.65 -6.90 6.02
C LYS A 107 15.82 -7.90 5.22
N LYS A 108 16.00 -9.20 5.48
CA LYS A 108 15.26 -10.27 4.81
C LYS A 108 13.76 -10.24 5.10
N LEU A 109 13.33 -9.76 6.28
CA LEU A 109 11.92 -9.51 6.56
C LEU A 109 11.39 -8.42 5.59
N GLY A 110 12.01 -7.23 5.59
CA GLY A 110 11.60 -6.12 4.73
C GLY A 110 11.59 -6.50 3.24
N ASP A 111 12.66 -7.16 2.78
CA ASP A 111 12.78 -7.68 1.42
C ASP A 111 11.63 -8.62 1.04
N SER A 112 11.19 -9.48 1.98
CA SER A 112 10.12 -10.45 1.75
C SER A 112 8.76 -9.76 1.62
N PHE A 113 8.51 -8.69 2.39
CA PHE A 113 7.31 -7.88 2.24
C PHE A 113 7.32 -7.11 0.91
N ILE A 114 8.42 -6.42 0.59
CA ILE A 114 8.56 -5.65 -0.66
C ILE A 114 8.33 -6.55 -1.87
N THR A 115 9.05 -7.67 -1.94
CA THR A 115 8.97 -8.59 -3.07
C THR A 115 7.63 -9.33 -3.13
N GLY A 116 7.09 -9.70 -1.98
CA GLY A 116 5.96 -10.62 -1.88
C GLY A 116 4.60 -9.99 -2.17
N VAL A 117 4.36 -8.76 -1.71
CA VAL A 117 2.97 -8.23 -1.69
C VAL A 117 2.79 -6.86 -2.32
N THR A 118 3.84 -6.05 -2.47
CA THR A 118 3.68 -4.62 -2.84
C THR A 118 3.10 -4.40 -4.23
N VAL A 119 3.40 -5.28 -5.20
CA VAL A 119 2.85 -5.20 -6.57
C VAL A 119 1.34 -5.38 -6.55
N VAL A 120 0.85 -6.46 -5.95
CA VAL A 120 -0.60 -6.75 -5.90
C VAL A 120 -1.32 -5.78 -4.98
N ALA A 121 -0.76 -5.45 -3.82
CA ALA A 121 -1.37 -4.52 -2.88
C ALA A 121 -1.48 -3.10 -3.45
N GLY A 122 -0.39 -2.60 -4.05
CA GLY A 122 -0.37 -1.31 -4.73
C GLY A 122 -1.34 -1.28 -5.91
N GLY A 123 -1.35 -2.33 -6.74
CA GLY A 123 -2.27 -2.44 -7.87
C GLY A 123 -3.74 -2.49 -7.45
N ALA A 124 -4.06 -3.27 -6.42
CA ALA A 124 -5.41 -3.36 -5.89
C ALA A 124 -5.90 -2.00 -5.36
N TYR A 125 -5.05 -1.23 -4.68
CA TYR A 125 -5.42 0.11 -4.24
C TYR A 125 -5.60 1.09 -5.40
N LEU A 126 -4.70 1.09 -6.39
CA LEU A 126 -4.83 1.96 -7.57
C LEU A 126 -6.15 1.70 -8.33
N LEU A 127 -6.68 0.47 -8.29
CA LEU A 127 -7.97 0.14 -8.89
C LEU A 127 -9.16 0.46 -7.97
N PHE A 128 -9.00 0.24 -6.66
CA PHE A 128 -10.06 0.40 -5.65
C PHE A 128 -9.65 1.33 -4.50
N PRO A 129 -9.43 2.64 -4.74
CA PRO A 129 -8.97 3.58 -3.73
C PRO A 129 -10.09 3.95 -2.75
N SER A 130 -10.28 3.14 -1.71
CA SER A 130 -11.40 3.22 -0.76
C SER A 130 -11.20 4.21 0.39
N THR A 131 -10.07 4.93 0.44
CA THR A 131 -9.74 5.86 1.54
C THR A 131 -9.73 7.32 1.09
N SER A 132 -8.57 7.90 0.78
CA SER A 132 -8.43 9.35 0.58
C SER A 132 -9.27 9.89 -0.57
N LEU A 133 -9.37 9.17 -1.69
CA LEU A 133 -10.18 9.58 -2.84
C LEU A 133 -11.67 9.66 -2.50
N THR A 134 -12.15 8.86 -1.54
CA THR A 134 -13.55 8.91 -1.09
C THR A 134 -13.83 10.05 -0.11
N ALA A 135 -12.79 10.74 0.38
CA ALA A 135 -12.90 11.78 1.41
C ALA A 135 -12.49 13.19 0.93
N TYR A 136 -11.68 13.29 -0.12
CA TYR A 136 -11.06 14.54 -0.57
C TYR A 136 -11.18 14.73 -2.09
N PRO A 137 -11.17 15.98 -2.60
CA PRO A 137 -11.22 16.26 -4.02
C PRO A 137 -9.93 15.80 -4.74
N ILE A 138 -9.97 15.73 -6.07
CA ILE A 138 -8.87 15.21 -6.90
C ILE A 138 -7.52 15.92 -6.66
N GLY A 139 -7.53 17.25 -6.51
CA GLY A 139 -6.33 18.07 -6.32
C GLY A 139 -5.74 18.04 -4.92
N HIS A 140 -6.36 17.33 -3.98
CA HIS A 140 -5.94 17.33 -2.58
C HIS A 140 -4.64 16.55 -2.37
N TYR A 141 -3.77 17.05 -1.49
CA TYR A 141 -2.50 16.42 -1.11
C TYR A 141 -2.66 14.92 -0.82
N LEU A 142 -3.67 14.54 -0.01
CA LEU A 142 -3.90 13.14 0.38
C LEU A 142 -4.34 12.23 -0.78
N CYS A 143 -4.97 12.77 -1.83
CA CYS A 143 -5.30 12.00 -3.02
C CYS A 143 -4.03 11.77 -3.84
N ILE A 144 -3.29 12.84 -4.13
CA ILE A 144 -2.05 12.80 -4.92
C ILE A 144 -0.99 11.92 -4.24
N TYR A 145 -0.73 12.16 -2.95
CA TYR A 145 0.20 11.38 -2.15
C TYR A 145 -0.18 9.90 -2.13
N SER A 146 -1.47 9.59 -1.95
CA SER A 146 -1.91 8.20 -1.89
C SER A 146 -1.71 7.48 -3.23
N MET A 147 -2.03 8.11 -4.36
CA MET A 147 -1.81 7.51 -5.68
C MET A 147 -0.31 7.35 -5.98
N LEU A 148 0.51 8.34 -5.63
CA LEU A 148 1.97 8.25 -5.76
C LEU A 148 2.55 7.13 -4.88
N PHE A 149 2.13 7.03 -3.62
CA PHE A 149 2.60 6.03 -2.67
C PHE A 149 2.39 4.61 -3.21
N HIS A 150 1.19 4.31 -3.70
CA HIS A 150 0.87 2.98 -4.24
C HIS A 150 1.54 2.72 -5.60
N THR A 151 1.77 3.77 -6.39
CA THR A 151 2.60 3.67 -7.60
C THR A 151 4.03 3.27 -7.27
N LEU A 152 4.63 3.91 -6.25
CA LEU A 152 5.98 3.61 -5.80
C LEU A 152 6.10 2.23 -5.13
N MET A 153 5.04 1.76 -4.46
CA MET A 153 4.95 0.38 -3.98
C MET A 153 5.11 -0.62 -5.13
N ILE A 154 4.33 -0.47 -6.21
CA ILE A 154 4.40 -1.35 -7.37
C ILE A 154 5.79 -1.28 -8.01
N TYR A 155 6.30 -0.07 -8.21
CA TYR A 155 7.62 0.16 -8.78
C TYR A 155 8.72 -0.56 -8.01
N MET A 156 8.78 -0.39 -6.68
CA MET A 156 9.77 -1.09 -5.84
C MET A 156 9.59 -2.60 -5.85
N GLY A 157 8.35 -3.09 -5.77
CA GLY A 157 8.07 -4.52 -5.89
C GLY A 157 8.59 -5.12 -7.19
N VAL A 158 8.35 -4.45 -8.33
CA VAL A 158 8.86 -4.89 -9.64
C VAL A 158 10.38 -4.86 -9.70
N LEU A 159 11.04 -3.83 -9.15
CA LEU A 159 12.51 -3.78 -9.10
C LEU A 159 13.10 -4.94 -8.29
N TYR A 160 12.53 -5.22 -7.12
CA TYR A 160 12.97 -6.31 -6.25
C TYR A 160 12.80 -7.67 -6.94
N LEU A 161 11.64 -7.90 -7.55
CA LEU A 161 11.36 -9.13 -8.30
C LEU A 161 12.31 -9.32 -9.48
N ARG A 162 12.59 -8.26 -10.25
CA ARG A 162 13.41 -8.37 -11.47
C ARG A 162 14.90 -8.41 -11.22
N LYS A 163 15.40 -7.68 -10.22
CA LYS A 163 16.84 -7.39 -10.07
C LYS A 163 17.46 -8.04 -8.85
N LYS A 164 16.75 -8.11 -7.71
CA LYS A 164 17.26 -8.80 -6.51
C LYS A 164 17.02 -10.31 -6.53
N GLN A 165 16.25 -10.81 -7.50
CA GLN A 165 16.02 -12.25 -7.73
C GLN A 165 15.59 -13.02 -6.47
N ILE A 166 14.79 -12.37 -5.62
CA ILE A 166 14.31 -12.98 -4.39
C ILE A 166 13.22 -13.99 -4.74
N ASN A 167 13.51 -15.27 -4.51
CA ASN A 167 12.59 -16.35 -4.82
C ASN A 167 11.35 -16.30 -3.92
N LEU A 168 10.18 -16.23 -4.55
CA LEU A 168 8.88 -16.34 -3.88
C LEU A 168 8.60 -17.80 -3.55
N ASN A 169 9.12 -18.24 -2.40
CA ASN A 169 8.97 -19.59 -1.88
C ASN A 169 8.52 -19.55 -0.41
N TRP A 170 8.34 -20.73 0.18
CA TRP A 170 7.90 -20.85 1.57
C TRP A 170 8.81 -20.15 2.59
N LYS A 171 10.14 -20.11 2.36
CA LYS A 171 11.08 -19.42 3.26
C LYS A 171 10.92 -17.90 3.21
N THR A 172 10.57 -17.34 2.06
CA THR A 172 10.28 -15.91 1.90
C THR A 172 8.88 -15.59 2.44
N PHE A 173 7.91 -16.47 2.17
CA PHE A 173 6.56 -16.34 2.72
C PHE A 173 6.55 -16.31 4.25
N LYS A 174 7.24 -17.24 4.93
CA LYS A 174 7.36 -17.24 6.41
C LYS A 174 7.86 -15.89 6.97
N LYS A 175 8.79 -15.24 6.29
CA LYS A 175 9.30 -13.93 6.71
C LYS A 175 8.26 -12.82 6.53
N PHE A 176 7.51 -12.87 5.43
CA PHE A 176 6.36 -12.00 5.26
C PHE A 176 5.29 -12.22 6.36
N ILE A 177 4.98 -13.49 6.70
CA ILE A 177 4.04 -13.83 7.79
C ILE A 177 4.46 -13.12 9.08
N VAL A 178 5.75 -13.17 9.46
CA VAL A 178 6.24 -12.54 10.69
C VAL A 178 5.93 -11.04 10.74
N ILE A 179 6.22 -10.29 9.66
CA ILE A 179 5.89 -8.87 9.59
C ILE A 179 4.38 -8.66 9.66
N TYR A 180 3.63 -9.41 8.85
CA TYR A 180 2.18 -9.24 8.76
C TYR A 180 1.50 -9.52 10.10
N LEU A 181 1.86 -10.61 10.78
CA LEU A 181 1.33 -10.96 12.10
C LEU A 181 1.63 -9.87 13.13
N PHE A 182 2.86 -9.35 13.15
CA PHE A 182 3.23 -8.27 14.06
C PHE A 182 2.31 -7.04 13.92
N PHE A 183 2.15 -6.52 12.70
CA PHE A 183 1.31 -5.33 12.47
C PHE A 183 -0.19 -5.60 12.60
N SER A 184 -0.65 -6.78 12.19
CA SER A 184 -2.08 -7.14 12.28
C SER A 184 -2.52 -7.36 13.72
N VAL A 185 -1.71 -7.99 14.57
CA VAL A 185 -2.00 -8.12 16.01
C VAL A 185 -2.09 -6.75 16.67
N ILE A 186 -1.13 -5.86 16.41
CA ILE A 186 -1.17 -4.48 16.91
C ILE A 186 -2.43 -3.75 16.42
N SER A 187 -2.77 -3.89 15.14
CA SER A 187 -3.96 -3.28 14.55
C SER A 187 -5.24 -3.78 15.21
N ILE A 188 -5.39 -5.10 15.38
CA ILE A 188 -6.57 -5.70 16.04
C ILE A 188 -6.69 -5.18 17.47
N PHE A 189 -5.59 -5.15 18.23
CA PHE A 189 -5.59 -4.65 19.59
C PHE A 189 -6.03 -3.17 19.68
N ILE A 190 -5.40 -2.29 18.91
CA ILE A 190 -5.73 -0.86 18.89
C ILE A 190 -7.17 -0.62 18.41
N ASN A 191 -7.60 -1.36 17.38
CA ASN A 191 -8.95 -1.30 16.85
C ASN A 191 -10.01 -1.60 17.91
N ASN A 192 -9.77 -2.58 18.79
CA ASN A 192 -10.69 -2.94 19.86
C ASN A 192 -10.74 -1.90 20.98
N ILE A 193 -9.61 -1.27 21.31
CA ILE A 193 -9.55 -0.24 22.37
C ILE A 193 -10.13 1.09 21.90
N THR A 194 -9.85 1.48 20.66
CA THR A 194 -10.12 2.84 20.16
C THR A 194 -11.33 2.94 19.24
N GLY A 195 -11.97 1.81 18.92
CA GLY A 195 -13.05 1.76 17.92
C GLY A 195 -12.58 2.08 16.49
N SER A 196 -11.28 1.99 16.24
CA SER A 196 -10.67 2.29 14.94
C SER A 196 -10.74 1.09 13.99
N ASN A 197 -10.26 1.29 12.76
CA ASN A 197 -10.35 0.36 11.64
C ASN A 197 -9.02 0.31 10.85
N LEU A 198 -7.93 0.18 11.59
CA LEU A 198 -6.59 -0.01 11.05
C LEU A 198 -6.54 -1.30 10.25
N MET A 199 -5.84 -1.25 9.12
CA MET A 199 -5.80 -2.30 8.10
C MET A 199 -7.20 -2.75 7.63
N MET A 200 -8.26 -1.95 7.83
CA MET A 200 -9.64 -2.35 7.50
C MET A 200 -10.09 -3.66 8.18
N LEU A 201 -9.46 -4.04 9.31
CA LEU A 201 -9.74 -5.31 10.00
C LEU A 201 -11.01 -5.27 10.84
N SER A 202 -11.53 -4.09 11.19
CA SER A 202 -12.75 -3.92 11.98
C SER A 202 -14.02 -3.79 11.17
N SER A 203 -13.96 -3.18 9.98
CA SER A 203 -15.13 -2.98 9.10
C SER A 203 -14.73 -2.79 7.63
N PRO A 204 -15.62 -3.12 6.66
CA PRO A 204 -15.34 -3.09 5.22
C PRO A 204 -15.17 -1.70 4.61
N ALA A 205 -15.38 -0.62 5.39
CA ALA A 205 -15.31 0.76 4.92
C ALA A 205 -16.08 0.95 3.58
N ASN A 206 -15.46 1.56 2.58
CA ASN A 206 -16.03 1.80 1.25
C ASN A 206 -15.61 0.73 0.21
N ILE A 207 -15.21 -0.47 0.64
CA ILE A 207 -14.83 -1.54 -0.30
C ILE A 207 -16.08 -2.03 -1.05
N PRO A 208 -16.10 -2.04 -2.39
CA PRO A 208 -17.26 -2.42 -3.19
C PRO A 208 -17.41 -3.96 -3.32
N VAL A 209 -17.31 -4.68 -2.21
CA VAL A 209 -17.46 -6.15 -2.17
C VAL A 209 -18.60 -6.50 -1.22
N LYS A 210 -19.79 -6.74 -1.79
CA LYS A 210 -21.04 -7.02 -1.04
C LYS A 210 -20.86 -8.12 0.01
N LEU A 211 -20.12 -9.18 -0.33
CA LEU A 211 -19.83 -10.29 0.58
C LEU A 211 -19.20 -9.82 1.90
N LEU A 212 -18.28 -8.85 1.86
CA LEU A 212 -17.63 -8.34 3.07
C LEU A 212 -18.60 -7.57 3.98
N HIS A 213 -19.54 -6.82 3.39
CA HIS A 213 -20.59 -6.11 4.13
C HIS A 213 -21.57 -7.09 4.77
N THR A 214 -21.97 -8.13 4.05
CA THR A 214 -22.82 -9.20 4.59
C THR A 214 -22.13 -9.93 5.74
N LEU A 215 -20.86 -10.32 5.59
CA LEU A 215 -20.09 -10.98 6.64
C LEU A 215 -19.96 -10.11 7.89
N TYR A 216 -19.68 -8.82 7.71
CA TYR A 216 -19.60 -7.87 8.82
C TYR A 216 -20.94 -7.73 9.56
N GLY A 217 -22.06 -7.70 8.83
CA GLY A 217 -23.40 -7.66 9.41
C GLY A 217 -23.80 -8.91 10.20
N VAL A 218 -23.23 -10.07 9.85
CA VAL A 218 -23.46 -11.33 10.58
C VAL A 218 -22.57 -11.40 11.82
N ASN A 219 -21.25 -11.24 11.66
CA ASN A 219 -20.30 -11.33 12.76
C ASN A 219 -19.01 -10.55 12.43
N ARG A 220 -18.73 -9.50 13.23
CA ARG A 220 -17.53 -8.67 13.09
C ARG A 220 -16.24 -9.49 13.14
N TRP A 221 -16.13 -10.47 14.03
CA TRP A 221 -14.92 -11.30 14.15
C TRP A 221 -14.75 -12.27 12.98
N ALA A 222 -15.85 -12.76 12.42
CA ALA A 222 -15.81 -13.53 11.17
C ALA A 222 -15.29 -12.67 10.01
N TYR A 223 -15.76 -11.42 9.90
CA TYR A 223 -15.23 -10.44 8.96
C TYR A 223 -13.72 -10.21 9.17
N THR A 224 -13.29 -9.93 10.41
CA THR A 224 -11.88 -9.74 10.75
C THR A 224 -11.03 -10.94 10.35
N GLY A 225 -11.48 -12.16 10.67
CA GLY A 225 -10.78 -13.40 10.30
C GLY A 225 -10.64 -13.57 8.80
N VAL A 226 -11.71 -13.31 8.03
CA VAL A 226 -11.68 -13.40 6.56
C VAL A 226 -10.71 -12.38 5.96
N VAL A 227 -10.81 -11.11 6.34
CA VAL A 227 -9.91 -10.06 5.79
C VAL A 227 -8.46 -10.31 6.19
N PHE A 228 -8.23 -10.80 7.41
CA PHE A 228 -6.91 -11.20 7.86
C PHE A 228 -6.30 -12.28 6.97
N LEU A 229 -7.06 -13.35 6.69
CA LEU A 229 -6.62 -14.43 5.80
C LEU A 229 -6.41 -13.94 4.37
N VAL A 230 -7.27 -13.04 3.88
CA VAL A 230 -7.11 -12.44 2.55
C VAL A 230 -5.77 -11.70 2.46
N TYR A 231 -5.45 -10.82 3.41
CA TYR A 231 -4.18 -10.09 3.41
C TYR A 231 -2.96 -10.98 3.61
N LEU A 232 -3.10 -12.05 4.39
CA LEU A 232 -2.05 -13.03 4.60
C LEU A 232 -1.73 -13.85 3.34
N PHE A 233 -2.74 -14.28 2.58
CA PHE A 233 -2.53 -15.23 1.49
C PHE A 233 -2.60 -14.59 0.10
N VAL A 234 -3.62 -13.78 -0.18
CA VAL A 234 -3.96 -13.38 -1.55
C VAL A 234 -2.85 -12.55 -2.21
N PRO A 235 -2.33 -11.46 -1.61
CA PRO A 235 -1.30 -10.65 -2.26
C PRO A 235 -0.03 -11.44 -2.59
N TYR A 236 0.40 -12.32 -1.68
CA TYR A 236 1.64 -13.08 -1.84
C TYR A 236 1.52 -14.14 -2.93
N TRP A 237 0.45 -14.94 -2.90
CA TRP A 237 0.24 -16.01 -3.86
C TRP A 237 -0.08 -15.47 -5.26
N LEU A 238 -0.84 -14.38 -5.35
CA LEU A 238 -1.10 -13.75 -6.64
C LEU A 238 0.19 -13.18 -7.25
N THR A 239 1.04 -12.52 -6.45
CA THR A 239 2.36 -12.06 -6.94
C THR A 239 3.20 -13.24 -7.43
N SER A 240 3.24 -14.34 -6.66
CA SER A 240 3.96 -15.56 -7.01
C SER A 240 3.46 -16.18 -8.33
N PHE A 241 2.14 -16.22 -8.51
CA PHE A 241 1.50 -16.73 -9.73
C PHE A 241 1.87 -15.87 -10.95
N VAL A 242 1.74 -14.55 -10.86
CA VAL A 242 2.04 -13.62 -11.96
C VAL A 242 3.51 -13.75 -12.39
N VAL A 243 4.44 -13.79 -11.44
CA VAL A 243 5.88 -13.93 -11.71
C VAL A 243 6.19 -15.27 -12.39
N LYS A 244 5.53 -16.36 -11.96
CA LYS A 244 5.68 -17.68 -12.59
C LYS A 244 5.22 -17.65 -14.04
N GLN A 245 4.07 -17.05 -14.34
CA GLN A 245 3.56 -16.94 -15.72
C GLN A 245 4.50 -16.12 -16.63
N LEU A 246 5.03 -15.01 -16.12
CA LEU A 246 5.97 -14.17 -16.88
C LEU A 246 7.32 -14.85 -17.15
N SER A 247 7.79 -15.68 -16.21
CA SER A 247 9.05 -16.41 -16.40
C SER A 247 8.92 -17.58 -17.38
N ILE A 248 7.76 -18.24 -17.45
CA ILE A 248 7.46 -19.26 -18.46
C ILE A 248 7.49 -18.65 -19.87
N ARG A 249 6.83 -17.51 -20.09
CA ARG A 249 6.77 -16.84 -21.41
C ARG A 249 8.14 -16.44 -21.96
N LYS A 250 9.10 -16.06 -21.10
CA LYS A 250 10.48 -15.75 -21.51
C LYS A 250 11.30 -16.95 -21.96
N LYS A 251 10.93 -18.17 -21.56
CA LYS A 251 11.62 -19.40 -21.99
C LYS A 251 11.11 -19.91 -23.34
N THR A 252 9.95 -19.44 -23.78
CA THR A 252 9.27 -19.86 -25.01
C THR A 252 9.38 -18.83 -26.14
N SER A 253 10.05 -17.70 -25.91
CA SER A 253 10.35 -16.63 -26.89
C SER A 253 11.85 -16.60 -27.19
#